data_AF-A0A937YX91-F1
#
_entry.id   AF-A0A937YX91-F1
#
_cell.length_a   1.000
_cell.length_b   1.000
_cell.length_c   1.000
_cell.angle_alpha   90.00
_cell.angle_beta   90.00
_cell.angle_gamma   90.00
#
_symmetry.space_group_name_H-M   'P 1'
#
loop_
_entity.id
_entity.type
_entity.pdbx_description
1 polymer ?
#
loop_
_entity_poly.entity_id
_entity_poly.type
_entity_poly.pdbx_seq_one_letter_code
_entity_poly.pdbx_strand_id
1 'polypeptide(L)'
;MTSRERIGRALDHQEPDRVPIQDSPWTHTVARWHREGLPADQSPASYFGYEFAHQGPDISLQVPEETLEEGEGWRIARSALGAVQKTFTDHESIPQMLEFAINSPEQWEEHKHRLAWNDARVDWDSALALNRALRQGELFVCYFAHIGYDWLQRIIGAETMLVALAQDRAWVR
;
A
#
# COMPACT_ATOMS: atom_id res chain seq x y z
N MET A 1 -5.81 -8.27 -27.84
CA MET A 1 -5.88 -9.08 -26.61
C MET A 1 -6.45 -8.24 -25.49
N THR A 2 -7.07 -8.86 -24.49
CA THR A 2 -7.51 -8.16 -23.27
C THR A 2 -6.30 -7.85 -22.39
N SER A 3 -6.45 -6.93 -21.42
CA SER A 3 -5.37 -6.63 -20.45
C SER A 3 -4.97 -7.88 -19.67
N ARG A 4 -5.97 -8.68 -19.26
CA ARG A 4 -5.75 -9.97 -18.60
C ARG A 4 -4.93 -10.94 -19.45
N GLU A 5 -5.26 -11.10 -20.73
CA GLU A 5 -4.51 -11.97 -21.65
C GLU A 5 -3.09 -11.45 -21.89
N ARG A 6 -2.96 -10.14 -22.13
CA ARG A 6 -1.69 -9.48 -22.45
C ARG A 6 -0.68 -9.62 -21.33
N ILE A 7 -1.10 -9.32 -20.11
CA ILE A 7 -0.27 -9.43 -18.92
C ILE A 7 0.01 -10.90 -18.61
N GLY A 8 -0.99 -11.78 -18.72
CA GLY A 8 -0.78 -13.22 -18.56
C GLY A 8 0.33 -13.75 -19.47
N ARG A 9 0.29 -13.42 -20.78
CA ARG A 9 1.35 -13.79 -21.72
C ARG A 9 2.70 -13.22 -21.36
N ALA A 10 2.77 -11.94 -20.99
CA ALA A 10 4.02 -11.31 -20.60
C ALA A 10 4.65 -12.00 -19.38
N LEU A 11 3.84 -12.38 -18.38
CA LEU A 11 4.27 -13.13 -17.20
C LEU A 11 4.68 -14.57 -17.56
N ASP A 12 4.02 -15.20 -18.54
CA ASP A 12 4.35 -16.52 -19.06
C ASP A 12 5.55 -16.50 -20.04
N HIS A 13 6.25 -15.37 -20.17
CA HIS A 13 7.36 -15.17 -21.10
C HIS A 13 7.01 -15.45 -22.57
N GLN A 14 5.76 -15.18 -22.95
CA GLN A 14 5.26 -15.25 -24.33
C GLN A 14 5.12 -13.85 -24.91
N GLU A 15 5.27 -13.70 -26.22
CA GLU A 15 5.08 -12.41 -26.90
C GLU A 15 3.59 -12.01 -26.91
N PRO A 16 3.24 -10.87 -26.28
CA PRO A 16 1.90 -10.30 -26.36
C PRO A 16 1.72 -9.44 -27.62
N ASP A 17 0.51 -8.92 -27.86
CA ASP A 17 0.21 -7.98 -28.95
C ASP A 17 0.91 -6.62 -28.80
N ARG A 18 1.24 -6.20 -27.57
CA ARG A 18 2.13 -5.07 -27.23
C ARG A 18 2.63 -5.19 -25.78
N VAL A 19 3.61 -4.36 -25.41
CA VAL A 19 4.07 -4.24 -24.02
C VAL A 19 2.88 -3.78 -23.13
N PRO A 20 2.56 -4.50 -22.02
CA PRO A 20 1.55 -4.05 -21.06
C PRO A 20 1.97 -2.75 -20.37
N ILE A 21 1.00 -1.89 -20.05
CA ILE A 21 1.26 -0.58 -19.43
C ILE A 21 0.64 -0.53 -18.03
N GLN A 22 1.43 -0.07 -17.07
CA GLN A 22 1.00 0.20 -15.70
C GLN A 22 1.87 1.29 -15.09
N ASP A 23 1.25 2.14 -14.26
CA ASP A 23 1.96 3.09 -13.40
C ASP A 23 1.13 3.38 -12.13
N SER A 24 1.71 4.11 -11.17
CA SER A 24 1.06 4.57 -9.94
C SER A 24 1.50 6.00 -9.63
N PRO A 25 0.90 7.01 -10.30
CA PRO A 25 1.26 8.41 -10.07
C PRO A 25 0.78 8.89 -8.70
N TRP A 26 1.60 9.73 -8.08
CA TRP A 26 1.30 10.41 -6.82
C TRP A 26 0.11 11.37 -6.96
N THR A 27 -0.67 11.56 -5.88
CA THR A 27 -1.96 12.28 -5.91
C THR A 27 -1.78 13.75 -6.29
N HIS A 28 -0.73 14.43 -5.83
CA HIS A 28 -0.41 15.80 -6.24
C HIS A 28 -0.01 15.87 -7.71
N THR A 29 0.61 14.82 -8.26
CA THR A 29 0.90 14.72 -9.69
C THR A 29 -0.40 14.62 -10.48
N VAL A 30 -1.35 13.78 -10.05
CA VAL A 30 -2.68 13.67 -10.67
C VAL A 30 -3.44 15.00 -10.57
N ALA A 31 -3.43 15.65 -9.40
CA ALA A 31 -4.06 16.95 -9.19
C ALA A 31 -3.45 18.03 -10.11
N ARG A 32 -2.13 17.99 -10.32
CA ARG A 32 -1.44 18.86 -11.29
C ARG A 32 -1.86 18.54 -12.72
N TRP A 33 -1.88 17.27 -13.12
CA TRP A 33 -2.27 16.85 -14.47
C TRP A 33 -3.69 17.29 -14.84
N HIS A 34 -4.63 17.31 -13.89
CA HIS A 34 -5.96 17.87 -14.14
C HIS A 34 -5.93 19.36 -14.52
N ARG A 35 -4.97 20.13 -13.98
CA ARG A 35 -4.75 21.53 -14.38
C ARG A 35 -3.99 21.67 -15.70
N GLU A 36 -3.31 20.60 -16.14
CA GLU A 36 -2.47 20.57 -17.34
C GLU A 36 -3.16 19.88 -18.54
N GLY A 37 -4.36 19.30 -18.36
CA GLY A 37 -5.18 18.77 -19.46
C GLY A 37 -5.78 17.37 -19.26
N LEU A 38 -5.53 16.71 -18.12
CA LEU A 38 -6.22 15.46 -17.77
C LEU A 38 -7.71 15.75 -17.51
N PRO A 39 -8.66 15.12 -18.24
CA PRO A 39 -10.09 15.38 -18.06
C PRO A 39 -10.56 15.17 -16.62
N ALA A 40 -11.43 16.04 -16.12
CA ALA A 40 -11.88 16.03 -14.73
C ALA A 40 -12.69 14.77 -14.35
N ASP A 41 -13.25 14.08 -15.33
CA ASP A 41 -14.03 12.85 -15.19
C ASP A 41 -13.20 11.58 -15.41
N GLN A 42 -11.88 11.70 -15.62
CA GLN A 42 -10.99 10.57 -15.87
C GLN A 42 -9.88 10.44 -14.83
N SER A 43 -9.59 9.19 -14.48
CA SER A 43 -8.39 8.84 -13.75
C SER A 43 -7.20 8.68 -14.72
N PRO A 44 -5.94 8.76 -14.24
CA PRO A 44 -4.79 8.36 -15.05
C PRO A 44 -4.92 6.94 -15.61
N ALA A 45 -5.48 6.03 -14.82
CA ALA A 45 -5.70 4.65 -15.25
C ALA A 45 -6.62 4.54 -16.46
N SER A 46 -7.74 5.26 -16.47
CA SER A 46 -8.66 5.28 -17.61
C SER A 46 -8.09 6.06 -18.80
N TYR A 47 -7.40 7.17 -18.55
CA TYR A 47 -6.88 8.04 -19.61
C TYR A 47 -5.70 7.41 -20.36
N PHE A 48 -4.75 6.81 -19.63
CA PHE A 48 -3.57 6.16 -20.23
C PHE A 48 -3.76 4.68 -20.53
N GLY A 49 -4.92 4.10 -20.15
CA GLY A 49 -5.24 2.70 -20.39
C GLY A 49 -4.37 1.73 -19.58
N TYR A 50 -4.18 2.02 -18.29
CA TYR A 50 -3.47 1.12 -17.37
C TYR A 50 -4.19 -0.22 -17.23
N GLU A 51 -3.42 -1.28 -17.05
CA GLU A 51 -3.90 -2.64 -17.30
C GLU A 51 -3.98 -3.52 -16.05
N PHE A 52 -3.37 -3.08 -14.95
CA PHE A 52 -3.43 -3.77 -13.66
C PHE A 52 -4.49 -3.14 -12.77
N ALA A 53 -5.14 -4.00 -11.99
CA ALA A 53 -5.83 -3.60 -10.78
C ALA A 53 -5.44 -4.55 -9.66
N HIS A 54 -5.35 -4.02 -8.44
CA HIS A 54 -4.96 -4.81 -7.29
C HIS A 54 -5.97 -4.66 -6.15
N GLN A 55 -6.16 -5.75 -5.41
CA GLN A 55 -6.99 -5.78 -4.22
C GLN A 55 -6.24 -6.50 -3.10
N GLY A 56 -6.43 -6.04 -1.86
CA GLY A 56 -5.74 -6.57 -0.70
C GLY A 56 -6.52 -6.31 0.59
N PRO A 57 -6.30 -7.12 1.64
CA PRO A 57 -6.87 -6.89 2.95
C PRO A 57 -6.11 -5.78 3.71
N ASP A 58 -6.70 -5.30 4.79
CA ASP A 58 -5.97 -4.59 5.84
C ASP A 58 -5.01 -5.56 6.55
N ILE A 59 -3.71 -5.32 6.35
CA ILE A 59 -2.59 -6.05 6.94
C ILE A 59 -1.92 -5.30 8.10
N SER A 60 -2.59 -4.29 8.65
CA SER A 60 -2.07 -3.50 9.76
C SER A 60 -2.27 -4.18 11.12
N LEU A 61 -1.72 -3.56 12.17
CA LEU A 61 -1.98 -3.93 13.56
C LEU A 61 -3.36 -3.46 14.05
N GLN A 62 -4.13 -2.74 13.23
CA GLN A 62 -5.45 -2.19 13.60
C GLN A 62 -5.40 -1.44 14.94
N VAL A 63 -4.28 -0.78 15.24
CA VAL A 63 -4.20 0.15 16.36
C VAL A 63 -4.92 1.44 15.98
N PRO A 64 -5.59 2.12 16.92
CA PRO A 64 -6.30 3.35 16.62
C PRO A 64 -5.38 4.38 15.99
N GLU A 65 -5.81 4.92 14.85
CA GLU A 65 -5.16 6.06 14.23
C GLU A 65 -5.46 7.32 15.04
N GLU A 66 -4.44 8.15 15.21
CA GLU A 66 -4.53 9.32 16.09
C GLU A 66 -3.64 10.44 15.54
N THR A 67 -4.22 11.62 15.31
CA THR A 67 -3.44 12.84 15.08
C THR A 67 -2.90 13.31 16.43
N LEU A 68 -1.58 13.39 16.54
CA LEU A 68 -0.88 13.82 17.76
C LEU A 68 -0.61 15.32 17.76
N GLU A 69 -0.24 15.85 16.59
CA GLU A 69 0.10 17.25 16.41
C GLU A 69 -0.16 17.65 14.95
N GLU A 70 -0.62 18.88 14.74
CA GLU A 70 -0.82 19.44 13.42
C GLU A 70 -0.32 20.88 13.40
N GLY A 71 0.38 21.24 12.33
CA GLY A 71 0.92 22.58 12.11
C GLY A 71 0.69 23.03 10.68
N GLU A 72 1.23 24.20 10.33
CA GLU A 72 1.11 24.73 8.97
C GLU A 72 1.88 23.84 7.98
N GLY A 73 1.14 23.17 7.08
CA GLY A 73 1.69 22.32 6.03
C GLY A 73 2.18 20.94 6.49
N TRP A 74 1.95 20.52 7.74
CA TRP A 74 2.34 19.19 8.19
C TRP A 74 1.46 18.64 9.32
N ARG A 75 1.49 17.31 9.46
CA ARG A 75 0.78 16.56 10.50
C ARG A 75 1.66 15.45 11.06
N ILE A 76 1.65 15.27 12.37
CA ILE A 76 2.19 14.09 13.06
C ILE A 76 1.02 13.22 13.51
N ALA A 77 1.02 11.96 13.07
CA ALA A 77 -0.04 11.02 13.41
C ALA A 77 0.50 9.61 13.62
N ARG A 78 -0.17 8.86 14.51
CA ARG A 78 -0.03 7.41 14.61
C ARG A 78 -0.90 6.74 13.55
N SER A 79 -0.29 5.87 12.76
CA SER A 79 -0.97 5.04 11.76
C SER A 79 -1.52 3.74 12.34
N ALA A 80 -2.36 3.03 11.58
CA ALA A 80 -2.89 1.71 11.96
C ALA A 80 -1.80 0.63 12.11
N LEU A 81 -0.57 0.89 11.63
CA LEU A 81 0.62 0.05 11.86
C LEU A 81 1.31 0.35 13.19
N GLY A 82 0.84 1.33 13.96
CA GLY A 82 1.44 1.75 15.22
C GLY A 82 2.67 2.64 15.08
N ALA A 83 3.05 2.99 13.85
CA ALA A 83 4.12 3.94 13.61
C ALA A 83 3.60 5.38 13.71
N VAL A 84 4.35 6.23 14.42
CA VAL A 84 4.17 7.68 14.45
C VAL A 84 5.01 8.27 13.33
N GLN A 85 4.36 9.06 12.47
CA GLN A 85 5.00 9.64 11.30
C GLN A 85 4.61 11.10 11.12
N LYS A 86 5.56 11.90 10.63
CA LYS A 86 5.33 13.27 10.17
C LYS A 86 5.16 13.27 8.66
N THR A 87 4.05 13.81 8.20
CA THR A 87 3.72 13.97 6.77
C THR A 87 3.46 15.42 6.45
N PHE A 88 3.92 15.88 5.29
CA PHE A 88 3.48 17.17 4.75
C PHE A 88 2.02 17.07 4.28
N THR A 89 1.26 18.14 4.46
CA THR A 89 -0.16 18.22 4.05
C THR A 89 -0.36 19.06 2.80
N ASP A 90 0.67 19.81 2.39
CA ASP A 90 0.67 20.70 1.23
C ASP A 90 1.39 20.11 0.00
N HIS A 91 2.22 19.08 0.19
CA HIS A 91 2.88 18.33 -0.87
C HIS A 91 3.16 16.89 -0.47
N GLU A 92 3.46 16.06 -1.47
CA GLU A 92 3.84 14.67 -1.25
C GLU A 92 5.34 14.51 -1.04
N SER A 93 5.67 13.77 0.00
CA SER A 93 7.03 13.31 0.31
C SER A 93 6.92 11.97 1.04
N ILE A 94 8.05 11.29 1.17
CA ILE A 94 8.13 10.10 2.03
C ILE A 94 7.89 10.56 3.47
N PRO A 95 6.96 9.92 4.23
CA PRO A 95 6.74 10.23 5.63
C PRO A 95 8.05 10.11 6.44
N GLN A 96 8.28 11.07 7.33
CA GLN A 96 9.34 10.94 8.32
C GLN A 96 8.85 10.05 9.45
N MET A 97 9.45 8.88 9.60
CA MET A 97 9.17 7.96 10.71
C MET A 97 9.78 8.51 12.00
N LEU A 98 8.97 8.67 13.05
CA LEU A 98 9.38 9.23 14.33
C LEU A 98 9.47 8.16 15.43
N GLU A 99 8.48 7.26 15.48
CA GLU A 99 8.38 6.23 16.50
C GLU A 99 7.65 5.00 15.94
N PHE A 100 7.92 3.84 16.53
CA PHE A 100 7.23 2.58 16.22
C PHE A 100 6.68 1.98 17.52
N ALA A 101 5.45 1.46 17.47
CA ALA A 101 4.82 0.79 18.60
C ALA A 101 5.56 -0.48 19.07
N ILE A 102 6.39 -1.06 18.21
CA ILE A 102 7.14 -2.29 18.49
C ILE A 102 8.62 -2.01 18.21
N ASN A 103 9.46 -2.07 19.23
CA ASN A 103 10.91 -1.96 19.11
C ASN A 103 11.66 -3.05 19.89
N SER A 104 10.93 -4.03 20.43
CA SER A 104 11.47 -5.14 21.22
C SER A 104 10.67 -6.43 21.00
N PRO A 105 11.26 -7.61 21.28
CA PRO A 105 10.54 -8.89 21.27
C PRO A 105 9.32 -8.92 22.20
N GLU A 106 9.41 -8.29 23.38
CA GLU A 106 8.32 -8.24 24.35
C GLU A 106 7.13 -7.46 23.80
N GLN A 107 7.37 -6.29 23.21
CA GLN A 107 6.31 -5.52 22.55
C GLN A 107 5.74 -6.24 21.33
N TRP A 108 6.55 -7.03 20.62
CA TRP A 108 6.05 -7.88 19.54
C TRP A 108 5.05 -8.91 20.06
N GLU A 109 5.35 -9.58 21.18
CA GLU A 109 4.44 -10.53 21.82
C GLU A 109 3.11 -9.87 22.25
N GLU A 110 3.17 -8.63 22.75
CA GLU A 110 1.99 -7.84 23.11
C GLU A 110 1.10 -7.49 21.90
N HIS A 111 1.68 -7.30 20.72
CA HIS A 111 0.96 -6.79 19.55
C HIS A 111 0.63 -7.86 18.50
N LYS A 112 1.37 -8.96 18.40
CA LYS A 112 1.23 -9.94 17.30
C LYS A 112 -0.17 -10.54 17.18
N HIS A 113 -0.91 -10.65 18.30
CA HIS A 113 -2.29 -11.13 18.29
C HIS A 113 -3.22 -10.26 17.44
N ARG A 114 -2.89 -8.97 17.30
CA ARG A 114 -3.63 -8.02 16.47
C ARG A 114 -3.52 -8.30 14.98
N LEU A 115 -2.61 -9.19 14.55
CA LEU A 115 -2.48 -9.63 13.16
C LEU A 115 -3.42 -10.80 12.82
N ALA A 116 -4.08 -11.37 13.82
CA ALA A 116 -5.06 -12.41 13.60
C ALA A 116 -6.19 -11.93 12.67
N TRP A 117 -6.73 -12.86 11.89
CA TRP A 117 -7.87 -12.61 11.03
C TRP A 117 -9.07 -12.09 11.83
N ASN A 118 -9.77 -11.11 11.28
CA ASN A 118 -11.10 -10.68 11.67
C ASN A 118 -11.84 -10.09 10.46
N ASP A 119 -13.16 -9.99 10.53
CA ASP A 119 -13.99 -9.57 9.40
C ASP A 119 -13.76 -8.12 8.98
N ALA A 120 -13.26 -7.26 9.86
CA ALA A 120 -12.98 -5.86 9.53
C ALA A 120 -11.76 -5.69 8.61
N ARG A 121 -10.98 -6.76 8.38
CA ARG A 121 -9.82 -6.70 7.47
C ARG A 121 -10.18 -6.60 6.00
N VAL A 122 -11.42 -6.95 5.65
CA VAL A 122 -11.91 -6.89 4.28
C VAL A 122 -13.33 -6.33 4.29
N ASP A 123 -13.54 -5.18 3.64
CA ASP A 123 -14.87 -4.76 3.24
C ASP A 123 -15.34 -5.67 2.08
N TRP A 124 -15.99 -6.78 2.44
CA TRP A 124 -16.38 -7.83 1.50
C TRP A 124 -17.32 -7.34 0.41
N ASP A 125 -18.26 -6.46 0.75
CA ASP A 125 -19.27 -5.98 -0.21
C ASP A 125 -18.59 -5.11 -1.27
N SER A 126 -17.80 -4.12 -0.85
CA SER A 126 -17.05 -3.26 -1.77
C SER A 126 -16.00 -4.05 -2.56
N ALA A 127 -15.27 -4.96 -1.91
CA ALA A 127 -14.22 -5.75 -2.55
C ALA A 127 -14.77 -6.68 -3.62
N LEU A 128 -15.90 -7.36 -3.37
CA LEU A 128 -16.53 -8.25 -4.35
C LEU A 128 -17.16 -7.46 -5.49
N ALA A 129 -17.83 -6.34 -5.21
CA ALA A 129 -18.38 -5.47 -6.25
C ALA A 129 -17.28 -4.94 -7.18
N LEU A 130 -16.19 -4.43 -6.60
CA LEU A 130 -15.02 -3.98 -7.34
C LEU A 130 -14.39 -5.11 -8.15
N ASN A 131 -14.20 -6.30 -7.57
CA ASN A 131 -13.62 -7.44 -8.29
C ASN A 131 -14.42 -7.82 -9.54
N ARG A 132 -15.75 -7.82 -9.42
CA ARG A 132 -16.66 -8.09 -10.54
C ARG A 132 -16.52 -7.03 -11.63
N ALA A 133 -16.52 -5.74 -11.27
CA ALA A 133 -16.36 -4.65 -12.22
C ALA A 133 -15.01 -4.71 -12.96
N LEU A 134 -13.92 -4.94 -12.24
CA LEU A 134 -12.57 -5.05 -12.82
C LEU A 134 -12.45 -6.25 -13.77
N ARG A 135 -13.06 -7.39 -13.42
CA ARG A 135 -13.09 -8.57 -14.29
C ARG A 135 -13.95 -8.38 -15.53
N GLN A 136 -15.07 -7.64 -15.42
CA GLN A 136 -15.90 -7.26 -16.56
C GLN A 136 -15.16 -6.29 -17.49
N GLY A 137 -14.31 -5.42 -16.96
CA GLY A 137 -13.40 -4.57 -17.73
C GLY A 137 -12.17 -5.30 -18.28
N GLU A 138 -12.09 -6.62 -18.11
CA GLU A 138 -11.02 -7.50 -18.60
C GLU A 138 -9.59 -7.09 -18.18
N LEU A 139 -9.49 -6.37 -17.05
CA LEU A 139 -8.21 -6.00 -16.43
C LEU A 139 -7.51 -7.22 -15.84
N PHE A 140 -6.18 -7.13 -15.72
CA PHE A 140 -5.44 -8.10 -14.93
C PHE A 140 -5.58 -7.76 -13.45
N VAL A 141 -6.38 -8.55 -12.74
CA VAL A 141 -6.64 -8.37 -11.31
C VAL A 141 -5.70 -9.26 -10.50
N CYS A 142 -4.90 -8.65 -9.61
CA CYS A 142 -3.99 -9.38 -8.73
C CYS A 142 -4.24 -9.10 -7.24
N TYR A 143 -3.76 -10.01 -6.40
CA TYR A 143 -3.66 -9.79 -4.97
C TYR A 143 -2.47 -8.89 -4.67
N PHE A 144 -2.66 -7.91 -3.78
CA PHE A 144 -1.59 -7.03 -3.31
C PHE A 144 -1.57 -6.97 -1.80
N ALA A 145 -0.40 -7.22 -1.22
CA ALA A 145 -0.10 -6.97 0.18
C ALA A 145 1.40 -6.74 0.33
N HIS A 146 1.79 -5.83 1.22
CA HIS A 146 3.18 -5.77 1.66
C HIS A 146 3.47 -7.00 2.52
N ILE A 147 4.58 -7.69 2.24
CA ILE A 147 5.01 -8.87 2.98
C ILE A 147 6.52 -8.84 3.21
N GLY A 148 6.99 -9.64 4.17
CA GLY A 148 8.41 -9.82 4.44
C GLY A 148 9.09 -8.55 4.94
N TYR A 149 10.28 -8.26 4.40
CA TYR A 149 11.17 -7.18 4.85
C TYR A 149 10.47 -5.81 4.89
N ASP A 150 9.80 -5.44 3.79
CA ASP A 150 9.19 -4.10 3.69
C ASP A 150 8.04 -3.91 4.67
N TRP A 151 7.25 -4.96 4.89
CA TRP A 151 6.17 -4.89 5.88
C TRP A 151 6.72 -4.85 7.31
N LEU A 152 7.74 -5.66 7.61
CA LEU A 152 8.35 -5.70 8.94
C LEU A 152 9.00 -4.37 9.32
N GLN A 153 9.75 -3.72 8.41
CA GLN A 153 10.34 -2.40 8.69
C GLN A 153 9.31 -1.32 8.96
N ARG A 154 8.09 -1.45 8.42
CA ARG A 154 7.00 -0.50 8.68
C ARG A 154 6.38 -0.67 10.06
N ILE A 155 6.57 -1.84 10.68
CA ILE A 155 6.05 -2.16 12.02
C ILE A 155 7.08 -1.85 13.10
N ILE A 156 8.33 -2.31 12.90
CA ILE A 156 9.37 -2.22 13.95
C ILE A 156 10.43 -1.14 13.70
N GLY A 157 10.41 -0.52 12.52
CA GLY A 157 11.43 0.41 12.08
C GLY A 157 12.64 -0.27 11.45
N ALA A 158 13.22 0.39 10.44
CA ALA A 158 14.36 -0.13 9.71
C ALA A 158 15.59 -0.34 10.61
N GLU A 159 15.87 0.59 11.55
CA GLU A 159 17.01 0.47 12.46
C GLU A 159 16.88 -0.75 13.39
N THR A 160 15.76 -0.89 14.08
CA THR A 160 15.46 -2.06 14.93
C THR A 160 15.57 -3.35 14.14
N MET A 161 14.96 -3.40 12.95
CA MET A 161 14.96 -4.59 12.12
C MET A 161 16.38 -4.95 11.66
N LEU A 162 17.17 -3.98 11.21
CA LEU A 162 18.54 -4.21 10.73
C LEU A 162 19.48 -4.66 11.86
N VAL A 163 19.34 -4.08 13.06
CA VAL A 163 20.08 -4.53 14.24
C VAL A 163 19.67 -5.95 14.63
N ALA A 164 18.37 -6.27 14.64
CA ALA A 164 17.88 -7.61 14.90
C ALA A 164 18.39 -8.64 13.86
N LEU A 165 18.39 -8.31 12.57
CA LEU A 165 18.94 -9.17 11.52
C LEU A 165 20.45 -9.49 11.72
N ALA A 166 21.19 -8.60 12.38
CA ALA A 166 22.59 -8.79 12.70
C ALA A 166 22.81 -9.55 14.02
N GLN A 167 22.01 -9.26 15.05
CA GLN A 167 22.27 -9.68 16.42
C GLN A 167 21.32 -10.77 16.95
N ASP A 168 20.07 -10.77 16.51
CA ASP A 168 19.04 -11.73 16.91
C ASP A 168 18.10 -12.09 15.74
N ARG A 169 18.64 -12.91 14.84
CA ARG A 169 17.90 -13.38 13.66
C ARG A 169 16.68 -14.23 14.02
N ALA A 170 16.60 -14.80 15.21
CA ALA A 170 15.48 -15.66 15.59
C ALA A 170 14.19 -14.85 15.76
N TRP A 171 14.31 -13.60 16.21
CA TRP A 171 13.16 -12.71 16.39
C TRP A 171 12.52 -12.26 15.07
N VAL A 172 13.33 -11.91 14.07
CA VAL A 172 12.87 -11.33 12.79
C VAL A 172 12.79 -12.35 11.64
N ARG A 173 12.73 -13.64 11.96
CA ARG A 173 12.67 -14.74 10.98
C ARG A 173 11.25 -15.05 10.50
#